data_AF-A0A8U7MEB6-F1
#
_entry.id   AF-A0A8U7MEB6-F1
#
_cell.length_a   1.000
_cell.length_b   1.000
_cell.length_c   1.000
_cell.angle_alpha   90.00
_cell.angle_beta   90.00
_cell.angle_gamma   90.00
#
_symmetry.space_group_name_H-M   'P 1'
#
loop_
_entity.id
_entity.type
_entity.pdbx_description
1 polymer ?
#
loop_
_entity_poly.entity_id
_entity_poly.type
_entity_poly.pdbx_seq_one_letter_code
_entity_poly.pdbx_strand_id
1 'polypeptide(L)'
;MPLARSLSMTSLNGLPQWEDEDLPVEDLLLFEISWEVTNKVGGIYTVIQTKAKTTADEWGENYFLIGPYFEQNVKTQVEFCEPPNPAIKKAMDTMKSQGCQAFFGRWLIEGSPYVLLFDIGSAAWNLDKWKGEFWEVSNIGIPFHDREANDAVIFGSLTAWFLKELSCQFDDKPSIIAHFHEWQAGVGLILSRSQKLPVATIFTTHATLLGRYLCAASIDFYNNLDQNRVYVYLCLFSAFPDVVTPNGLNIKKFSAMHEFQNLHSMYKARIQEFIRGHFYGHLDFNLDKTLFFFIAGRYEFSNKGADMFLEALSRLNFLLRVHKTDVTVVVFFIMPAKTNNFNVETLKGQAVRKQLWDTAQSVKEKFGRKLYNALLKGEIPDLNKILDRDDITIMKRAIFSTQRHSLPPVTTHNMIDDSNDPILNTIRRIGLFNNRTDRVKVILHPEFLSSTSPLLPLDYEEFVRGCHLGVFPSYYEPWGYTPAECTVMGIPSVTTNLSGFGCFMQEHVADPAAYGIYIVDRRFRSPDESCNQLTQFLYGFCQQNRRQRIIQRNRTERLSDLLDWRYLGRVFIWTLSKILPVLHEMSLGPVAPQHS
;
A
#
# COMPACT_ATOMS: atom_id res chain seq x y z
N MET A 1 -23.26 -29.21 -8.91
CA MET A 1 -21.94 -29.41 -9.58
C MET A 1 -20.94 -28.45 -8.98
N PRO A 2 -19.89 -28.91 -8.30
CA PRO A 2 -18.91 -28.00 -7.73
C PRO A 2 -17.94 -27.56 -8.84
N LEU A 3 -17.98 -26.28 -9.20
CA LEU A 3 -16.97 -25.63 -10.03
C LEU A 3 -15.73 -25.34 -9.16
N ALA A 4 -14.97 -26.39 -8.85
CA ALA A 4 -13.57 -26.28 -8.48
C ALA A 4 -12.77 -26.23 -9.79
N ARG A 5 -12.69 -25.06 -10.41
CA ARG A 5 -11.59 -24.75 -11.33
C ARG A 5 -10.79 -23.65 -10.64
N SER A 6 -9.71 -24.05 -9.96
CA SER A 6 -8.55 -23.17 -9.87
C SER A 6 -8.24 -22.71 -11.29
N LEU A 7 -7.81 -21.45 -11.45
CA LEU A 7 -7.26 -20.99 -12.73
C LEU A 7 -6.24 -22.04 -13.18
N SER A 8 -6.45 -22.65 -14.35
CA SER A 8 -5.36 -23.42 -14.94
C SER A 8 -4.29 -22.41 -15.34
N MET A 9 -3.06 -22.65 -14.89
CA MET A 9 -1.90 -21.79 -15.18
C MET A 9 -1.70 -21.48 -16.68
N THR A 10 -2.39 -22.21 -17.56
CA THR A 10 -2.38 -22.04 -19.02
C THR A 10 -3.05 -20.77 -19.54
N SER A 11 -3.74 -19.97 -18.72
CA SER A 11 -4.30 -18.67 -19.14
C SER A 11 -3.42 -17.46 -18.80
N LEU A 12 -2.24 -17.67 -18.23
CA LEU A 12 -1.25 -16.63 -17.94
C LEU A 12 -0.22 -16.63 -19.06
N ASN A 13 -0.30 -15.67 -19.98
CA ASN A 13 0.72 -15.48 -21.00
C ASN A 13 1.85 -14.60 -20.43
N GLY A 14 3.11 -14.90 -20.78
CA GLY A 14 4.24 -13.99 -20.58
C GLY A 14 5.16 -14.28 -19.38
N LEU A 15 4.83 -15.25 -18.52
CA LEU A 15 5.70 -15.62 -17.41
C LEU A 15 6.74 -16.65 -17.88
N PRO A 16 8.03 -16.49 -17.53
CA PRO A 16 9.04 -17.47 -17.90
C PRO A 16 8.62 -18.84 -17.36
N GLN A 17 8.75 -19.89 -18.18
CA GLN A 17 8.81 -21.24 -17.63
C GLN A 17 10.09 -21.28 -16.79
N TRP A 18 9.95 -21.09 -15.49
CA TRP A 18 11.05 -21.20 -14.56
C TRP A 18 11.49 -22.67 -14.57
N GLU A 19 12.61 -22.95 -15.22
CA GLU A 19 13.36 -24.17 -14.92
C GLU A 19 13.75 -24.06 -13.44
N ASP A 20 13.39 -25.07 -12.64
CA ASP A 20 13.74 -25.17 -11.23
C ASP A 20 15.26 -25.37 -11.14
N GLU A 21 16.04 -24.29 -11.32
CA GLU A 21 17.44 -24.28 -10.91
C GLU A 21 17.46 -24.14 -9.39
N ASP A 22 17.54 -25.28 -8.70
CA ASP A 22 17.71 -25.32 -7.25
C ASP A 22 18.99 -24.56 -6.87
N LEU A 23 18.84 -23.42 -6.20
CA LEU A 23 19.96 -22.71 -5.59
C LEU A 23 20.58 -23.59 -4.49
N PRO A 24 21.91 -23.68 -4.37
CA PRO A 24 22.56 -24.40 -3.26
C PRO A 24 22.50 -23.55 -1.98
N VAL A 25 21.28 -23.31 -1.47
CA VAL A 25 21.01 -22.35 -0.39
C VAL A 25 21.75 -22.71 0.90
N GLU A 26 22.01 -23.99 1.15
CA GLU A 26 22.78 -24.47 2.31
C GLU A 26 24.23 -23.95 2.30
N ASP A 27 24.80 -23.74 1.12
CA ASP A 27 26.17 -23.26 0.92
C ASP A 27 26.26 -21.74 0.78
N LEU A 28 25.14 -21.00 0.88
CA LEU A 28 25.07 -19.56 0.64
C LEU A 28 24.52 -18.82 1.86
N LEU A 29 24.96 -17.58 2.06
CA LEU A 29 24.46 -16.62 3.04
C LEU A 29 23.85 -15.45 2.28
N LEU A 30 22.59 -15.15 2.55
CA LEU A 30 21.88 -14.02 1.97
C LEU A 30 21.75 -12.90 3.00
N PHE A 31 22.37 -11.77 2.71
CA PHE A 31 22.21 -10.53 3.43
C PHE A 31 21.34 -9.58 2.63
N GLU A 32 20.16 -9.24 3.14
CA GLU A 32 19.29 -8.23 2.56
C GLU A 32 19.40 -6.93 3.38
N ILE A 33 19.89 -5.87 2.75
CA ILE A 33 20.32 -4.64 3.39
C ILE A 33 19.36 -3.51 3.03
N SER A 34 18.74 -2.89 4.03
CA SER A 34 17.87 -1.74 3.83
C SER A 34 17.82 -0.82 5.04
N TRP A 35 17.66 0.47 4.77
CA TRP A 35 17.38 1.48 5.79
C TRP A 35 16.08 1.20 6.58
N GLU A 36 15.13 0.50 5.96
CA GLU A 36 13.82 0.24 6.54
C GLU A 36 13.73 -1.08 7.34
N VAL A 37 14.82 -1.84 7.47
CA VAL A 37 14.85 -3.04 8.34
C VAL A 37 14.62 -2.59 9.79
N THR A 38 13.56 -3.10 10.43
CA THR A 38 13.10 -2.70 11.77
C THR A 38 12.73 -1.21 11.93
N ASN A 39 12.64 -0.47 10.81
CA ASN A 39 12.39 0.97 10.82
C ASN A 39 11.37 1.37 9.74
N LYS A 40 10.10 1.50 10.13
CA LYS A 40 9.02 1.81 9.18
C LYS A 40 9.05 3.29 8.77
N VAL A 41 9.70 3.58 7.65
CA VAL A 41 9.73 4.92 7.02
C VAL A 41 8.76 5.01 5.85
N GLY A 42 8.64 3.94 5.05
CA GLY A 42 7.90 3.94 3.80
C GLY A 42 7.40 2.56 3.38
N GLY A 43 7.36 2.36 2.06
CA GLY A 43 6.84 1.14 1.45
C GLY A 43 7.83 -0.03 1.52
N ILE A 44 9.13 0.23 1.64
CA ILE A 44 10.17 -0.80 1.59
C ILE A 44 10.09 -1.69 2.82
N TYR A 45 9.78 -1.11 3.98
CA TYR A 45 9.43 -1.87 5.19
C TYR A 45 8.38 -2.94 4.88
N THR A 46 7.33 -2.58 4.13
CA THR A 46 6.23 -3.50 3.80
C THR A 46 6.68 -4.58 2.81
N VAL A 47 7.53 -4.23 1.82
CA VAL A 47 8.14 -5.20 0.90
C VAL A 47 8.89 -6.25 1.71
N ILE A 48 9.86 -5.81 2.52
CA ILE A 48 10.77 -6.70 3.25
C ILE A 48 9.98 -7.51 4.28
N GLN A 49 9.11 -6.86 5.07
CA GLN A 49 8.32 -7.51 6.10
C GLN A 49 7.43 -8.63 5.52
N THR A 50 6.75 -8.38 4.39
CA THR A 50 5.86 -9.38 3.80
C THR A 50 6.64 -10.47 3.07
N LYS A 51 7.75 -10.13 2.43
CA LYS A 51 8.62 -11.10 1.74
C LYS A 51 9.35 -12.04 2.72
N ALA A 52 9.70 -11.53 3.91
CA ALA A 52 10.56 -12.21 4.88
C ALA A 52 10.17 -13.66 5.17
N LYS A 53 8.87 -13.96 5.31
CA LYS A 53 8.40 -15.34 5.52
C LYS A 53 8.80 -16.26 4.37
N THR A 54 8.47 -15.89 3.13
CA THR A 54 8.74 -16.72 1.96
C THR A 54 10.24 -16.91 1.78
N THR A 55 11.04 -15.86 2.00
CA THR A 55 12.51 -15.97 1.95
C THR A 55 13.06 -16.85 3.09
N ALA A 56 12.54 -16.72 4.32
CA ALA A 56 12.99 -17.53 5.45
C ALA A 56 12.57 -19.01 5.33
N ASP A 57 11.40 -19.31 4.75
CA ASP A 57 10.95 -20.69 4.48
C ASP A 57 11.90 -21.41 3.50
N GLU A 58 12.58 -20.65 2.63
CA GLU A 58 13.51 -21.18 1.62
C GLU A 58 14.99 -21.14 2.08
N TRP A 59 15.40 -20.06 2.76
CA TRP A 59 16.79 -19.84 3.19
C TRP A 59 17.10 -20.27 4.62
N GLY A 60 16.09 -20.51 5.45
CA GLY A 60 16.27 -20.94 6.83
C GLY A 60 17.18 -20.01 7.63
N GLU A 61 18.22 -20.57 8.25
CA GLU A 61 19.18 -19.84 9.08
C GLU A 61 20.24 -19.07 8.29
N ASN A 62 20.26 -19.21 6.96
CA ASN A 62 21.20 -18.52 6.08
C ASN A 62 20.70 -17.15 5.59
N TYR A 63 19.51 -16.72 6.03
CA TYR A 63 18.93 -15.43 5.69
C TYR A 63 19.06 -14.40 6.82
N PHE A 64 19.69 -13.28 6.49
CA PHE A 64 19.98 -12.19 7.40
C PHE A 64 19.52 -10.86 6.81
N LEU A 65 18.97 -10.01 7.66
CA LEU A 65 18.59 -8.64 7.31
C LEU A 65 19.55 -7.66 8.00
N ILE A 66 20.05 -6.66 7.28
CA ILE A 66 20.92 -5.61 7.82
C ILE A 66 20.20 -4.27 7.80
N GLY A 67 20.23 -3.56 8.93
CA GLY A 67 19.63 -2.24 9.07
C GLY A 67 20.30 -1.33 10.10
N PRO A 68 19.94 -0.04 10.14
CA PRO A 68 20.32 0.86 11.22
C PRO A 68 19.59 0.52 12.53
N TYR A 69 20.28 0.67 13.66
CA TYR A 69 19.73 0.48 15.00
C TYR A 69 18.96 1.72 15.47
N PHE A 70 17.69 1.53 15.85
CA PHE A 70 16.88 2.55 16.50
C PHE A 70 16.27 2.00 17.79
N GLU A 71 16.80 2.44 18.93
CA GLU A 71 16.43 1.98 20.29
C GLU A 71 14.92 1.80 20.52
N GLN A 72 14.12 2.79 20.10
CA GLN A 72 12.66 2.79 20.31
C GLN A 72 11.96 1.68 19.51
N ASN A 73 12.43 1.42 18.29
CA ASN A 73 11.84 0.43 17.39
C ASN A 73 12.25 -0.98 17.81
N VAL A 74 13.52 -1.17 18.12
CA VAL A 74 14.11 -2.49 18.45
C VAL A 74 13.48 -3.07 19.71
N LYS A 75 13.23 -2.25 20.74
CA LYS A 75 12.57 -2.68 22.00
C LYS A 75 11.24 -3.41 21.82
N THR A 76 10.50 -3.09 20.76
CA THR A 76 9.17 -3.65 20.50
C THR A 76 9.15 -4.65 19.36
N GLN A 77 10.18 -4.66 18.51
CA GLN A 77 10.21 -5.43 17.27
C GLN A 77 11.28 -6.51 17.24
N VAL A 78 12.27 -6.52 18.13
CA VAL A 78 13.41 -7.43 18.03
C VAL A 78 13.61 -8.19 19.33
N GLU A 79 13.80 -9.50 19.20
CA GLU A 79 14.28 -10.35 20.28
C GLU A 79 15.79 -10.58 20.12
N PHE A 80 16.59 -10.07 21.06
CA PHE A 80 18.03 -10.22 21.00
C PHE A 80 18.45 -11.68 21.22
N CYS A 81 19.40 -12.14 20.42
CA CYS A 81 20.03 -13.44 20.58
C CYS A 81 21.49 -13.39 20.13
N GLU A 82 22.26 -14.43 20.44
CA GLU A 82 23.62 -14.57 19.93
C GLU A 82 23.59 -15.08 18.49
N PRO A 83 24.52 -14.62 17.62
CA PRO A 83 24.62 -15.13 16.25
C PRO A 83 24.92 -16.63 16.25
N PRO A 84 24.11 -17.47 15.59
CA PRO A 84 24.37 -18.91 15.54
C PRO A 84 25.63 -19.22 14.72
N ASN A 85 25.91 -18.41 13.68
CA ASN A 85 27.08 -18.56 12.83
C ASN A 85 28.32 -17.93 13.49
N PRO A 86 29.38 -18.72 13.79
CA PRO A 86 30.60 -18.20 14.43
C PRO A 86 31.33 -17.14 13.61
N ALA A 87 31.27 -17.20 12.29
CA ALA A 87 31.90 -16.21 11.40
C ALA A 87 31.22 -14.84 11.56
N ILE A 88 29.89 -14.82 11.63
CA ILE A 88 29.12 -13.59 11.87
C ILE A 88 29.44 -13.02 13.26
N LYS A 89 29.46 -13.87 14.29
CA LYS A 89 29.82 -13.44 15.64
C LYS A 89 31.21 -12.81 15.70
N LYS A 90 32.21 -13.46 15.11
CA LYS A 90 33.58 -12.96 15.08
C LYS A 90 33.70 -11.64 14.31
N ALA A 91 33.03 -11.50 13.17
CA ALA A 91 32.98 -10.25 12.42
C ALA A 91 32.37 -9.10 13.26
N MET A 92 31.28 -9.37 13.97
CA MET A 92 30.65 -8.40 14.87
C MET A 92 31.57 -8.02 16.05
N ASP A 93 32.23 -8.99 16.67
CA ASP A 93 33.14 -8.75 17.80
C ASP A 93 34.36 -7.92 17.39
N THR A 94 34.89 -8.13 16.17
CA THR A 94 35.95 -7.28 15.61
C THR A 94 35.47 -5.82 15.51
N MET A 95 34.27 -5.57 14.99
CA MET A 95 33.73 -4.22 14.88
C MET A 95 33.49 -3.56 16.24
N LYS A 96 32.98 -4.33 17.22
CA LYS A 96 32.81 -3.88 18.61
C LYS A 96 34.13 -3.51 19.26
N SER A 97 35.20 -4.28 19.02
CA SER A 97 36.53 -3.99 19.57
C SER A 97 37.11 -2.66 19.06
N GLN A 98 36.65 -2.21 17.89
CA GLN A 98 37.03 -0.94 17.24
C GLN A 98 36.04 0.20 17.55
N GLY A 99 35.16 0.03 18.54
CA GLY A 99 34.27 1.08 19.04
C GLY A 99 32.93 1.22 18.31
N CYS A 100 32.60 0.35 17.35
CA CYS A 100 31.31 0.35 16.65
C CYS A 100 30.32 -0.60 17.32
N GLN A 101 29.14 -0.13 17.70
CA GLN A 101 28.11 -0.98 18.32
C GLN A 101 27.27 -1.67 17.24
N ALA A 102 27.17 -3.00 17.36
CA ALA A 102 26.37 -3.86 16.48
C ALA A 102 25.55 -4.85 17.31
N PHE A 103 24.27 -5.01 16.94
CA PHE A 103 23.30 -5.82 17.66
C PHE A 103 22.78 -6.94 16.76
N PHE A 104 22.50 -8.10 17.35
CA PHE A 104 21.95 -9.26 16.63
C PHE A 104 20.68 -9.75 17.30
N GLY A 105 19.71 -10.18 16.51
CA GLY A 105 18.43 -10.65 17.02
C GLY A 105 17.56 -11.29 15.96
N ARG A 106 16.32 -11.58 16.35
CA ARG A 106 15.23 -12.04 15.47
C ARG A 106 14.20 -10.93 15.36
N TRP A 107 13.80 -10.59 14.13
CA TRP A 107 12.71 -9.64 13.92
C TRP A 107 11.37 -10.32 14.21
N LEU A 108 10.56 -9.74 15.11
CA LEU A 108 9.26 -10.24 15.54
C LEU A 108 8.16 -10.01 14.49
N ILE A 109 8.36 -10.60 13.31
CA ILE A 109 7.44 -10.65 12.18
C ILE A 109 7.26 -12.09 11.72
N GLU A 110 6.35 -12.34 10.79
CA GLU A 110 6.15 -13.68 10.23
C GLU A 110 7.43 -14.15 9.50
N GLY A 111 7.87 -15.38 9.81
CA GLY A 111 9.17 -15.92 9.35
C GLY A 111 10.31 -15.74 10.35
N SER A 112 10.19 -14.80 11.29
CA SER A 112 11.20 -14.50 12.32
C SER A 112 12.65 -14.46 11.78
N PRO A 113 12.95 -13.64 10.75
CA PRO A 113 14.29 -13.63 10.16
C PRO A 113 15.34 -13.07 11.13
N TYR A 114 16.60 -13.46 10.94
CA TYR A 114 17.71 -12.85 11.68
C TYR A 114 17.94 -11.41 11.24
N VAL A 115 18.23 -10.53 12.19
CA VAL A 115 18.58 -9.13 11.95
C VAL A 115 19.92 -8.78 12.58
N LEU A 116 20.71 -8.01 11.84
CA LEU A 116 21.95 -7.38 12.28
C LEU A 116 21.78 -5.86 12.18
N LEU A 117 21.88 -5.18 13.31
CA LEU A 117 21.57 -3.76 13.42
C LEU A 117 22.80 -2.95 13.85
N PHE A 118 23.15 -1.95 13.06
CA PHE A 118 24.28 -1.06 13.32
C PHE A 118 23.86 0.23 14.00
N ASP A 119 24.45 0.56 15.14
CA ASP A 119 24.29 1.88 15.74
C ASP A 119 25.19 2.89 15.03
N ILE A 120 24.61 3.61 14.09
CA ILE A 120 25.26 4.68 13.32
C ILE A 120 25.80 5.80 14.23
N GLY A 121 25.19 6.02 15.40
CA GLY A 121 25.63 7.05 16.34
C GLY A 121 26.99 6.71 16.95
N SER A 122 27.22 5.44 17.29
CA SER A 122 28.50 4.95 17.80
C SER A 122 29.67 5.12 16.81
N ALA A 123 29.38 5.20 15.52
CA ALA A 123 30.36 5.27 14.44
C ALA A 123 30.53 6.68 13.83
N ALA A 124 29.78 7.67 14.32
CA ALA A 124 29.76 9.02 13.74
C ALA A 124 31.12 9.73 13.79
N TRP A 125 32.00 9.36 14.73
CA TRP A 125 33.35 9.90 14.84
C TRP A 125 34.22 9.66 13.59
N ASN A 126 33.88 8.65 12.78
CA ASN A 126 34.64 8.27 11.59
C ASN A 126 34.03 8.83 10.28
N LEU A 127 32.99 9.66 10.37
CA LEU A 127 32.23 10.17 9.22
C LEU A 127 33.12 10.90 8.22
N ASP A 128 33.98 11.83 8.66
CA ASP A 128 34.81 12.64 7.76
C ASP A 128 35.79 11.78 6.96
N LYS A 129 36.35 10.74 7.58
CA LYS A 129 37.20 9.77 6.90
C LYS A 129 36.42 9.02 5.83
N TRP A 130 35.24 8.49 6.18
CA TRP A 130 34.40 7.76 5.22
C TRP A 130 33.86 8.63 4.10
N LYS A 131 33.62 9.92 4.32
CA LYS A 131 33.33 10.87 3.25
C LYS A 131 34.50 11.02 2.29
N GLY A 132 35.72 11.12 2.81
CA GLY A 132 36.94 11.15 2.01
C GLY A 132 37.08 9.89 1.15
N GLU A 133 37.00 8.71 1.77
CA GLU A 133 37.06 7.41 1.07
C GLU A 133 35.96 7.28 0.01
N PHE A 134 34.72 7.69 0.33
CA PHE A 134 33.61 7.64 -0.62
C PHE A 134 33.81 8.61 -1.80
N TRP A 135 34.31 9.82 -1.55
CA TRP A 135 34.66 10.78 -2.59
C TRP A 135 35.76 10.25 -3.52
N GLU A 136 36.85 9.72 -2.97
CA GLU A 136 37.96 9.18 -3.76
C GLU A 136 37.52 8.07 -4.73
N VAL A 137 36.56 7.25 -4.30
CA VAL A 137 36.06 6.12 -5.08
C VAL A 137 35.00 6.51 -6.11
N SER A 138 34.12 7.46 -5.77
CA SER A 138 32.90 7.72 -6.55
C SER A 138 32.83 9.12 -7.18
N ASN A 139 33.67 10.06 -6.74
CA ASN A 139 33.53 11.50 -6.99
C ASN A 139 32.16 12.08 -6.59
N ILE A 140 31.49 11.48 -5.60
CA ILE A 140 30.21 11.97 -5.05
C ILE A 140 30.47 12.70 -3.73
N GLY A 141 30.22 14.00 -3.72
CA GLY A 141 30.40 14.84 -2.54
C GLY A 141 29.16 14.82 -1.63
N ILE A 142 29.37 14.74 -0.31
CA ILE A 142 28.28 14.71 0.68
C ILE A 142 28.25 16.02 1.48
N PRO A 143 27.22 16.87 1.28
CA PRO A 143 27.09 18.13 2.01
C PRO A 143 27.04 17.92 3.53
N PHE A 144 27.70 18.80 4.30
CA PHE A 144 27.74 18.67 5.76
C PHE A 144 26.34 18.73 6.40
N HIS A 145 25.46 19.61 5.90
CA HIS A 145 24.12 19.81 6.46
C HIS A 145 23.11 18.70 6.10
N ASP A 146 23.44 17.82 5.15
CA ASP A 146 22.56 16.74 4.73
C ASP A 146 22.72 15.54 5.67
N ARG A 147 21.90 15.51 6.72
CA ARG A 147 21.92 14.42 7.71
C ARG A 147 21.59 13.06 7.10
N GLU A 148 20.65 12.98 6.16
CA GLU A 148 20.24 11.70 5.58
C GLU A 148 21.38 11.10 4.76
N ALA A 149 22.05 11.92 3.94
CA ALA A 149 23.21 11.49 3.18
C ALA A 149 24.39 11.12 4.10
N ASN A 150 24.63 11.88 5.17
CA ASN A 150 25.67 11.55 6.17
C ASN A 150 25.40 10.20 6.84
N ASP A 151 24.17 9.98 7.29
CA ASP A 151 23.76 8.76 7.98
C ASP A 151 23.83 7.55 7.02
N ALA A 152 23.49 7.73 5.74
CA ALA A 152 23.65 6.71 4.69
C ALA A 152 25.13 6.34 4.44
N VAL A 153 26.06 7.31 4.50
CA VAL A 153 27.49 7.03 4.40
C VAL A 153 27.97 6.19 5.58
N ILE A 154 27.60 6.56 6.81
CA ILE A 154 27.97 5.78 8.01
C ILE A 154 27.43 4.36 7.90
N PHE A 155 26.14 4.21 7.59
CA PHE A 155 25.51 2.91 7.47
C PHE A 155 26.12 2.04 6.36
N GLY A 156 26.37 2.64 5.18
CA GLY A 156 27.02 1.96 4.07
C GLY A 156 28.45 1.51 4.39
N SER A 157 29.24 2.36 5.05
CA SER A 157 30.60 2.03 5.48
C SER A 157 30.64 0.93 6.52
N LEU A 158 29.76 0.96 7.52
CA LEU A 158 29.63 -0.12 8.51
C LEU A 158 29.23 -1.44 7.85
N THR A 159 28.30 -1.40 6.89
CA THR A 159 27.87 -2.58 6.14
C THR A 159 29.01 -3.17 5.31
N ALA A 160 29.74 -2.35 4.55
CA ALA A 160 30.87 -2.80 3.76
C ALA A 160 32.01 -3.35 4.64
N TRP A 161 32.26 -2.73 5.80
CA TRP A 161 33.23 -3.22 6.77
C TRP A 161 32.82 -4.58 7.34
N PHE A 162 31.57 -4.75 7.76
CA PHE A 162 31.07 -6.04 8.22
C PHE A 162 31.23 -7.14 7.16
N LEU A 163 30.82 -6.87 5.91
CA LEU A 163 30.96 -7.83 4.82
C LEU A 163 32.43 -8.19 4.56
N LYS A 164 33.35 -7.23 4.71
CA LYS A 164 34.79 -7.48 4.64
C LYS A 164 35.26 -8.42 5.75
N GLU A 165 34.96 -8.10 7.02
CA GLU A 165 35.36 -8.93 8.17
C GLU A 165 34.78 -10.35 8.09
N LEU A 166 33.54 -10.46 7.61
CA LEU A 166 32.87 -11.74 7.37
C LEU A 166 33.55 -12.52 6.26
N SER A 167 33.87 -11.88 5.13
CA SER A 167 34.55 -12.53 4.00
C SER A 167 35.92 -13.09 4.37
N CYS A 168 36.66 -12.43 5.28
CA CYS A 168 37.94 -12.91 5.80
C CYS A 168 37.82 -14.19 6.66
N GLN A 169 36.62 -14.64 7.00
CA GLN A 169 36.40 -15.90 7.74
C GLN A 169 36.22 -17.11 6.81
N PHE A 170 36.17 -16.91 5.50
CA PHE A 170 35.99 -17.98 4.52
C PHE A 170 37.25 -18.13 3.68
N ASP A 171 37.77 -19.37 3.59
CA ASP A 171 39.11 -19.61 3.03
C ASP A 171 39.15 -19.55 1.49
N ASP A 172 38.10 -19.93 0.74
CA ASP A 172 38.13 -19.89 -0.75
C ASP A 172 36.76 -19.96 -1.49
N LYS A 173 35.62 -20.08 -0.81
CA LYS A 173 34.30 -20.09 -1.46
C LYS A 173 33.51 -18.82 -1.11
N PRO A 174 33.28 -17.89 -2.06
CA PRO A 174 32.39 -16.77 -1.84
C PRO A 174 30.95 -17.30 -1.75
N SER A 175 30.51 -17.52 -0.53
CA SER A 175 29.17 -17.97 -0.18
C SER A 175 28.27 -16.80 0.23
N ILE A 176 28.57 -15.57 -0.16
CA ILE A 176 27.89 -14.37 0.36
C ILE A 176 27.20 -13.61 -0.76
N ILE A 177 25.89 -13.41 -0.61
CA ILE A 177 25.07 -12.56 -1.45
C ILE A 177 24.60 -11.37 -0.61
N ALA A 178 24.84 -10.16 -1.08
CA ALA A 178 24.42 -8.91 -0.45
C ALA A 178 23.44 -8.15 -1.37
N HIS A 179 22.18 -8.08 -0.96
CA HIS A 179 21.10 -7.43 -1.70
C HIS A 179 20.76 -6.08 -1.06
N PHE A 180 21.12 -4.98 -1.72
CA PHE A 180 20.90 -3.62 -1.25
C PHE A 180 19.59 -3.04 -1.80
N HIS A 181 18.75 -2.49 -0.90
CA HIS A 181 17.50 -1.82 -1.26
C HIS A 181 17.60 -0.30 -1.09
N GLU A 182 17.32 0.42 -2.18
CA GLU A 182 17.41 1.87 -2.33
C GLU A 182 18.79 2.52 -2.06
N TRP A 183 18.89 3.77 -2.51
CA TRP A 183 20.10 4.58 -2.46
C TRP A 183 20.70 4.74 -1.05
N GLN A 184 19.88 4.73 0.02
CA GLN A 184 20.36 4.84 1.40
C GLN A 184 21.27 3.65 1.80
N ALA A 185 21.03 2.46 1.24
CA ALA A 185 21.91 1.30 1.40
C ALA A 185 23.00 1.23 0.32
N GLY A 186 22.84 1.98 -0.78
CA GLY A 186 23.71 1.92 -1.97
C GLY A 186 25.16 2.32 -1.72
N VAL A 187 25.46 3.12 -0.69
CA VAL A 187 26.85 3.43 -0.31
C VAL A 187 27.64 2.16 0.02
N GLY A 188 27.01 1.22 0.74
CA GLY A 188 27.64 -0.06 1.09
C GLY A 188 27.97 -0.90 -0.14
N LEU A 189 27.11 -0.86 -1.17
CA LEU A 189 27.36 -1.52 -2.45
C LEU A 189 28.59 -0.93 -3.16
N ILE A 190 28.65 0.39 -3.29
CA ILE A 190 29.77 1.08 -3.96
C ILE A 190 31.09 0.76 -3.27
N LEU A 191 31.13 0.86 -1.94
CA LEU A 191 32.33 0.55 -1.16
C LEU A 191 32.73 -0.93 -1.27
N SER A 192 31.76 -1.85 -1.21
CA SER A 192 32.02 -3.29 -1.36
C SER A 192 32.64 -3.63 -2.72
N ARG A 193 32.14 -3.02 -3.80
CA ARG A 193 32.68 -3.22 -5.15
C ARG A 193 34.06 -2.58 -5.33
N SER A 194 34.26 -1.37 -4.80
CA SER A 194 35.55 -0.67 -4.90
C SER A 194 36.67 -1.38 -4.15
N GLN A 195 36.35 -1.94 -2.98
CA GLN A 195 37.29 -2.74 -2.17
C GLN A 195 37.48 -4.17 -2.72
N LYS A 196 36.80 -4.54 -3.82
CA LYS A 196 36.82 -5.87 -4.44
C LYS A 196 36.53 -7.00 -3.45
N LEU A 197 35.54 -6.78 -2.58
CA LEU A 197 35.13 -7.81 -1.62
C LEU A 197 34.58 -9.04 -2.38
N PRO A 198 34.86 -10.28 -1.92
CA PRO A 198 34.39 -11.50 -2.56
C PRO A 198 32.91 -11.77 -2.19
N VAL A 199 32.04 -10.83 -2.55
CA VAL A 199 30.60 -10.83 -2.26
C VAL A 199 29.83 -10.51 -3.54
N ALA A 200 28.81 -11.30 -3.87
CA ALA A 200 27.89 -10.97 -4.94
C ALA A 200 26.93 -9.87 -4.48
N THR A 201 26.76 -8.82 -5.28
CA THR A 201 25.96 -7.65 -4.91
C THR A 201 24.75 -7.49 -5.83
N ILE A 202 23.56 -7.33 -5.27
CA ILE A 202 22.31 -7.00 -5.98
C ILE A 202 21.85 -5.63 -5.53
N PHE A 203 21.34 -4.82 -6.45
CA PHE A 203 20.71 -3.54 -6.14
C PHE A 203 19.28 -3.51 -6.63
N THR A 204 18.34 -3.20 -5.74
CA THR A 204 16.95 -2.91 -6.10
C THR A 204 16.59 -1.50 -5.66
N THR A 205 16.35 -0.64 -6.64
CA THR A 205 15.71 0.65 -6.41
C THR A 205 14.20 0.50 -6.51
N HIS A 206 13.49 1.08 -5.54
CA HIS A 206 12.03 1.03 -5.47
C HIS A 206 11.39 2.24 -6.14
N ALA A 207 12.15 3.32 -6.29
CA ALA A 207 11.77 4.48 -7.08
C ALA A 207 13.01 5.32 -7.42
N THR A 208 12.95 6.05 -8.53
CA THR A 208 13.98 7.04 -8.86
C THR A 208 13.74 8.36 -8.13
N LEU A 209 14.75 8.91 -7.45
CA LEU A 209 14.67 10.23 -6.80
C LEU A 209 14.23 11.32 -7.79
N LEU A 210 14.91 11.43 -8.94
CA LEU A 210 14.60 12.48 -9.92
C LEU A 210 13.17 12.35 -10.48
N GLY A 211 12.70 11.13 -10.76
CA GLY A 211 11.32 10.89 -11.17
C GLY A 211 10.29 11.41 -10.16
N ARG A 212 10.51 11.20 -8.85
CA ARG A 212 9.64 11.75 -7.79
C ARG A 212 9.61 13.27 -7.81
N TYR A 213 10.77 13.92 -7.89
CA TYR A 213 10.86 15.39 -7.87
C TYR A 213 10.27 16.04 -9.12
N LEU A 214 10.57 15.51 -10.31
CA LEU A 214 10.04 16.05 -11.57
C LEU A 214 8.51 15.93 -11.63
N CYS A 215 7.97 14.78 -11.22
CA CYS A 215 6.52 14.59 -11.19
C CYS A 215 5.83 15.45 -10.12
N ALA A 216 6.44 15.61 -8.95
CA ALA A 216 5.91 16.48 -7.89
C ALA A 216 5.92 17.96 -8.31
N ALA A 217 6.91 18.38 -9.09
CA ALA A 217 6.98 19.72 -9.67
C ALA A 217 5.99 19.95 -10.83
N SER A 218 5.13 18.97 -11.14
CA SER A 218 4.17 19.01 -12.26
C SER A 218 4.85 19.27 -13.61
N ILE A 219 6.12 18.87 -13.75
CA ILE A 219 6.82 18.84 -15.02
C ILE A 219 6.31 17.62 -15.78
N ASP A 220 6.09 17.77 -17.08
CA ASP A 220 5.59 16.70 -17.95
C ASP A 220 6.67 15.64 -18.18
N PHE A 221 6.93 14.84 -17.15
CA PHE A 221 8.05 13.91 -17.12
C PHE A 221 7.93 12.84 -18.20
N TYR A 222 6.77 12.17 -18.29
CA TYR A 222 6.60 11.01 -19.18
C TYR A 222 6.51 11.36 -20.66
N ASN A 223 6.01 12.54 -21.05
CA ASN A 223 5.99 12.94 -22.45
C ASN A 223 7.39 13.35 -22.97
N ASN A 224 8.33 13.57 -22.05
CA ASN A 224 9.74 13.84 -22.38
C ASN A 224 10.62 12.57 -22.35
N LEU A 225 10.03 11.37 -22.18
CA LEU A 225 10.73 10.08 -22.23
C LEU A 225 10.43 9.36 -23.55
N ASP A 226 11.45 8.74 -24.14
CA ASP A 226 11.27 7.88 -25.33
C ASP A 226 10.38 6.65 -25.04
N GLN A 227 9.70 6.17 -26.08
CA GLN A 227 8.46 5.36 -26.05
C GLN A 227 8.47 4.01 -25.30
N ASN A 228 9.56 3.56 -24.69
CA ASN A 228 9.71 2.21 -24.17
C ASN A 228 9.49 2.09 -22.64
N ARG A 229 9.01 0.92 -22.19
CA ARG A 229 8.37 0.68 -20.88
C ARG A 229 9.31 0.71 -19.67
N VAL A 230 10.62 0.64 -19.90
CA VAL A 230 11.69 0.48 -18.89
C VAL A 230 12.41 1.82 -18.61
N TYR A 231 11.95 2.94 -19.18
CA TYR A 231 12.77 4.15 -19.36
C TYR A 231 12.85 5.13 -18.18
N VAL A 232 12.02 5.03 -17.13
CA VAL A 232 12.24 5.88 -15.93
C VAL A 232 13.63 5.60 -15.36
N TYR A 233 14.06 4.34 -15.39
CA TYR A 233 15.39 3.94 -14.97
C TYR A 233 16.45 4.26 -16.04
N LEU A 234 16.16 4.03 -17.33
CA LEU A 234 17.14 4.25 -18.40
C LEU A 234 17.54 5.72 -18.57
N CYS A 235 16.60 6.66 -18.54
CA CYS A 235 16.91 8.08 -18.68
C CYS A 235 17.62 8.67 -17.46
N LEU A 236 17.56 8.01 -16.30
CA LEU A 236 18.09 8.53 -15.04
C LEU A 236 19.38 7.84 -14.57
N PHE A 237 19.59 6.57 -14.93
CA PHE A 237 20.74 5.77 -14.47
C PHE A 237 21.69 5.31 -15.60
N SER A 238 21.43 5.65 -16.87
CA SER A 238 22.25 5.22 -18.03
C SER A 238 22.46 3.69 -18.12
N ALA A 239 21.63 2.88 -17.45
CA ALA A 239 21.70 1.44 -17.39
C ALA A 239 20.30 0.81 -17.44
N PHE A 240 20.18 -0.34 -18.11
CA PHE A 240 18.96 -1.13 -18.11
C PHE A 240 18.93 -2.05 -16.89
N PRO A 241 17.79 -2.20 -16.19
CA PRO A 241 17.65 -3.22 -15.16
C PRO A 241 17.73 -4.61 -15.79
N ASP A 242 18.50 -5.51 -15.19
CA ASP A 242 18.60 -6.91 -15.63
C ASP A 242 17.29 -7.67 -15.42
N VAL A 243 16.62 -7.41 -14.29
CA VAL A 243 15.38 -8.06 -13.86
C VAL A 243 14.42 -7.05 -13.25
N VAL A 244 13.11 -7.22 -13.52
CA VAL A 244 12.05 -6.49 -12.81
C VAL A 244 11.48 -7.41 -11.72
N THR A 245 11.61 -7.00 -10.46
CA THR A 245 11.08 -7.73 -9.30
C THR A 245 9.78 -7.08 -8.80
N PRO A 246 8.59 -7.53 -9.25
CA PRO A 246 7.30 -6.99 -8.75
C PRO A 246 7.11 -7.30 -7.27
N ASN A 247 6.43 -6.40 -6.55
CA ASN A 247 6.22 -6.57 -5.12
C ASN A 247 4.97 -7.42 -4.84
N GLY A 248 5.15 -8.52 -4.11
CA GLY A 248 4.06 -9.36 -3.64
C GLY A 248 3.48 -8.95 -2.29
N LEU A 249 2.46 -9.71 -1.89
CA LEU A 249 1.78 -9.62 -0.59
C LEU A 249 1.61 -11.02 0.00
N ASN A 250 1.56 -11.12 1.33
CA ASN A 250 1.18 -12.37 1.99
C ASN A 250 -0.34 -12.49 2.04
N ILE A 251 -0.89 -13.46 1.31
CA ILE A 251 -2.34 -13.62 1.18
C ILE A 251 -2.83 -14.66 2.16
N LYS A 252 -3.63 -14.21 3.13
CA LYS A 252 -4.37 -15.10 4.03
C LYS A 252 -5.62 -15.59 3.32
N LYS A 253 -5.58 -16.81 2.80
CA LYS A 253 -6.75 -17.44 2.18
C LYS A 253 -7.78 -17.80 3.25
N PHE A 254 -9.03 -17.41 3.03
CA PHE A 254 -10.15 -17.86 3.84
C PHE A 254 -10.46 -19.33 3.53
N SER A 255 -10.80 -20.11 4.56
CA SER A 255 -11.23 -21.52 4.37
C SER A 255 -12.48 -21.63 3.49
N ALA A 256 -13.31 -20.58 3.46
CA ALA A 256 -14.51 -20.51 2.63
C ALA A 256 -14.43 -19.33 1.63
N MET A 257 -14.48 -19.63 0.33
CA MET A 257 -14.42 -18.61 -0.74
C MET A 257 -15.55 -17.56 -0.70
N HIS A 258 -16.64 -17.77 0.02
CA HIS A 258 -17.74 -16.79 0.12
C HIS A 258 -17.61 -15.87 1.34
N GLU A 259 -16.63 -16.10 2.21
CA GLU A 259 -16.45 -15.34 3.46
C GLU A 259 -16.15 -13.87 3.17
N PHE A 260 -15.29 -13.57 2.20
CA PHE A 260 -15.00 -12.19 1.81
C PHE A 260 -16.25 -11.43 1.33
N GLN A 261 -17.22 -12.13 0.73
CA GLN A 261 -18.47 -11.53 0.27
C GLN A 261 -19.41 -11.19 1.43
N ASN A 262 -19.36 -11.96 2.52
CA ASN A 262 -20.05 -11.66 3.78
C ASN A 262 -19.39 -10.45 4.48
N LEU A 263 -18.06 -10.43 4.54
CA LEU A 263 -17.28 -9.31 5.08
C LEU A 263 -17.61 -8.00 4.33
N HIS A 264 -17.69 -8.03 3.01
CA HIS A 264 -18.14 -6.87 2.22
C HIS A 264 -19.50 -6.35 2.70
N SER A 265 -20.49 -7.23 2.88
CA SER A 265 -21.83 -6.81 3.34
C SER A 265 -21.81 -6.22 4.75
N MET A 266 -21.04 -6.82 5.65
CA MET A 266 -20.91 -6.37 7.04
C MET A 266 -20.23 -5.00 7.12
N TYR A 267 -19.09 -4.82 6.46
CA TYR A 267 -18.35 -3.55 6.50
C TYR A 267 -19.05 -2.45 5.69
N LYS A 268 -19.73 -2.80 4.59
CA LYS A 268 -20.61 -1.86 3.88
C LYS A 268 -21.69 -1.31 4.79
N ALA A 269 -22.29 -2.13 5.66
CA ALA A 269 -23.29 -1.66 6.62
C ALA A 269 -22.70 -0.66 7.63
N ARG A 270 -21.47 -0.89 8.11
CA ARG A 270 -20.76 0.06 8.99
C ARG A 270 -20.47 1.40 8.30
N ILE A 271 -20.05 1.37 7.03
CA ILE A 271 -19.89 2.60 6.22
C ILE A 271 -21.25 3.30 6.05
N GLN A 272 -22.33 2.57 5.78
CA GLN A 272 -23.67 3.15 5.67
C GLN A 272 -24.13 3.84 6.97
N GLU A 273 -23.78 3.32 8.15
CA GLU A 273 -24.07 4.01 9.43
C GLU A 273 -23.33 5.34 9.55
N PHE A 274 -22.07 5.39 9.13
CA PHE A 274 -21.33 6.65 9.04
C PHE A 274 -22.04 7.63 8.08
N ILE A 275 -22.45 7.18 6.89
CA ILE A 275 -23.17 8.00 5.90
C ILE A 275 -24.49 8.53 6.44
N ARG A 276 -25.28 7.71 7.17
CA ARG A 276 -26.52 8.15 7.83
C ARG A 276 -26.25 9.32 8.78
N GLY A 277 -25.16 9.25 9.54
CA GLY A 277 -24.73 10.32 10.45
C GLY A 277 -24.17 11.54 9.71
N HIS A 278 -23.39 11.35 8.66
CA HIS A 278 -22.74 12.43 7.91
C HIS A 278 -23.74 13.26 7.10
N PHE A 279 -24.75 12.59 6.53
CA PHE A 279 -25.82 13.17 5.71
C PHE A 279 -27.13 13.37 6.48
N TYR A 280 -27.09 13.47 7.81
CA TYR A 280 -28.31 13.72 8.59
C TYR A 280 -29.04 14.98 8.10
N GLY A 281 -30.38 14.92 8.03
CA GLY A 281 -31.22 15.98 7.45
C GLY A 281 -31.14 16.13 5.93
N HIS A 282 -30.22 15.41 5.27
CA HIS A 282 -29.94 15.47 3.82
C HIS A 282 -29.86 14.07 3.18
N LEU A 283 -30.29 13.02 3.88
CA LEU A 283 -30.30 11.65 3.36
C LEU A 283 -31.51 11.43 2.44
N ASP A 284 -31.47 12.06 1.27
CA ASP A 284 -32.52 12.02 0.24
C ASP A 284 -32.26 10.99 -0.87
N PHE A 285 -31.35 10.05 -0.63
CA PHE A 285 -30.96 8.99 -1.55
C PHE A 285 -30.98 7.60 -0.90
N ASN A 286 -31.17 6.57 -1.73
CA ASN A 286 -31.27 5.19 -1.27
C ASN A 286 -29.89 4.53 -1.10
N LEU A 287 -29.54 4.17 0.13
CA LEU A 287 -28.27 3.52 0.47
C LEU A 287 -28.06 2.14 -0.15
N ASP A 288 -29.12 1.43 -0.56
CA ASP A 288 -29.01 0.16 -1.30
C ASP A 288 -28.56 0.37 -2.75
N LYS A 289 -28.87 1.55 -3.31
CA LYS A 289 -28.44 2.01 -4.63
C LYS A 289 -27.24 2.97 -4.55
N THR A 290 -26.63 3.08 -3.38
CA THR A 290 -25.40 3.84 -3.18
C THR A 290 -24.17 2.97 -3.39
N LEU A 291 -23.23 3.47 -4.20
CA LEU A 291 -21.90 2.91 -4.40
C LEU A 291 -20.87 3.74 -3.63
N PHE A 292 -19.86 3.06 -3.11
CA PHE A 292 -18.77 3.65 -2.34
C PHE A 292 -17.48 3.51 -3.13
N PHE A 293 -16.97 4.64 -3.59
CA PHE A 293 -15.66 4.72 -4.24
C PHE A 293 -14.67 5.33 -3.27
N PHE A 294 -13.39 5.02 -3.42
CA PHE A 294 -12.38 5.65 -2.59
C PHE A 294 -11.04 5.79 -3.31
N ILE A 295 -10.28 6.77 -2.88
CA ILE A 295 -8.85 6.90 -3.14
C ILE A 295 -8.15 6.98 -1.77
N ALA A 296 -7.04 6.28 -1.62
CA ALA A 296 -6.30 6.22 -0.38
C ALA A 296 -4.78 6.21 -0.63
N GLY A 297 -4.03 6.85 0.25
CA GLY A 297 -2.57 6.85 0.21
C GLY A 297 -1.97 8.10 0.84
N ARG A 298 -0.67 8.29 0.61
CA ARG A 298 0.02 9.54 0.97
C ARG A 298 -0.66 10.73 0.29
N TYR A 299 -0.63 11.88 0.96
CA TYR A 299 -1.21 13.11 0.43
C TYR A 299 -0.29 13.70 -0.65
N GLU A 300 -0.35 13.12 -1.85
CA GLU A 300 0.36 13.60 -3.05
C GLU A 300 -0.67 13.88 -4.15
N PHE A 301 -1.15 15.12 -4.23
CA PHE A 301 -2.31 15.51 -5.04
C PHE A 301 -2.22 15.08 -6.52
N SER A 302 -1.11 15.42 -7.19
CA SER A 302 -0.90 15.08 -8.61
C SER A 302 -0.38 13.65 -8.81
N ASN A 303 0.60 13.19 -8.01
CA ASN A 303 1.20 11.87 -8.20
C ASN A 303 0.19 10.74 -7.99
N LYS A 304 -0.68 10.86 -6.98
CA LYS A 304 -1.77 9.88 -6.73
C LYS A 304 -2.99 10.11 -7.64
N GLY A 305 -3.00 11.18 -8.42
CA GLY A 305 -4.06 11.47 -9.38
C GLY A 305 -5.36 11.97 -8.75
N ALA A 306 -5.31 12.56 -7.55
CA ALA A 306 -6.50 13.11 -6.89
C ALA A 306 -7.11 14.26 -7.71
N ASP A 307 -6.26 15.02 -8.41
CA ASP A 307 -6.63 16.04 -9.38
C ASP A 307 -7.52 15.48 -10.51
N MET A 308 -7.04 14.46 -11.23
CA MET A 308 -7.76 13.84 -12.34
C MET A 308 -9.01 13.11 -11.84
N PHE A 309 -8.94 12.52 -10.65
CA PHE A 309 -10.10 11.85 -10.06
C PHE A 309 -11.23 12.85 -9.78
N LEU A 310 -10.94 13.99 -9.15
CA LEU A 310 -11.94 15.02 -8.86
C LEU A 310 -12.61 15.55 -10.14
N GLU A 311 -11.84 15.76 -11.21
CA GLU A 311 -12.39 16.18 -12.50
C GLU A 311 -13.29 15.11 -13.13
N ALA A 312 -12.88 13.84 -13.07
CA ALA A 312 -13.71 12.72 -13.53
C ALA A 312 -15.00 12.58 -12.71
N LEU A 313 -14.98 12.90 -11.41
CA LEU A 313 -16.18 12.91 -10.56
C LEU A 313 -17.15 14.02 -10.94
N SER A 314 -16.66 15.20 -11.34
CA SER A 314 -17.50 16.28 -11.85
C SER A 314 -18.24 15.85 -13.14
N ARG A 315 -17.51 15.25 -14.09
CA ARG A 315 -18.07 14.70 -15.33
C ARG A 315 -19.06 13.56 -15.05
N LEU A 316 -18.73 12.67 -14.12
CA LEU A 316 -19.62 11.59 -13.68
C LEU A 316 -20.92 12.13 -13.06
N ASN A 317 -20.83 13.16 -12.21
CA ASN A 317 -22.00 13.81 -11.62
C ASN A 317 -22.93 14.36 -12.70
N PHE A 318 -22.36 15.03 -13.71
CA PHE A 318 -23.13 15.51 -14.86
C PHE A 318 -23.83 14.37 -15.61
N LEU A 319 -23.11 13.30 -15.97
CA LEU A 319 -23.68 12.15 -16.67
C LEU A 319 -24.81 11.48 -15.89
N LEU A 320 -24.63 11.22 -14.61
CA LEU A 320 -25.65 10.60 -13.76
C LEU A 320 -26.90 11.48 -13.63
N ARG A 321 -26.74 12.80 -13.60
CA ARG A 321 -27.85 13.76 -13.57
C ARG A 321 -28.61 13.82 -14.89
N VAL A 322 -27.89 13.93 -16.01
CA VAL A 322 -28.49 14.01 -17.36
C VAL A 322 -29.26 12.74 -17.69
N HIS A 323 -28.68 11.58 -17.38
CA HIS A 323 -29.34 10.28 -17.57
C HIS A 323 -30.36 9.95 -16.48
N LYS A 324 -30.59 10.84 -15.50
CA LYS A 324 -31.58 10.69 -14.41
C LYS A 324 -31.45 9.35 -13.68
N THR A 325 -30.22 8.89 -13.45
CA THR A 325 -29.97 7.61 -12.78
C THR A 325 -30.36 7.70 -11.31
N ASP A 326 -30.87 6.59 -10.76
CA ASP A 326 -31.21 6.45 -9.35
C ASP A 326 -30.06 5.98 -8.46
N VAL A 327 -28.88 5.74 -9.06
CA VAL A 327 -27.62 5.41 -8.38
C VAL A 327 -26.97 6.65 -7.78
N THR A 328 -26.53 6.55 -6.54
CA THR A 328 -25.74 7.60 -5.87
C THR A 328 -24.33 7.08 -5.66
N VAL A 329 -23.33 7.91 -5.89
CA VAL A 329 -21.93 7.57 -5.62
C VAL A 329 -21.47 8.43 -4.45
N VAL A 330 -20.91 7.81 -3.41
CA VAL A 330 -20.20 8.53 -2.35
C VAL A 330 -18.73 8.17 -2.43
N VAL A 331 -17.89 9.20 -2.51
CA VAL A 331 -16.46 9.07 -2.75
C VAL A 331 -15.67 9.52 -1.54
N PHE A 332 -14.78 8.66 -1.08
CA PHE A 332 -13.90 8.93 0.04
C PHE A 332 -12.48 9.26 -0.43
N PHE A 333 -11.92 10.33 0.10
CA PHE A 333 -10.49 10.66 -0.02
C PHE A 333 -9.83 10.40 1.33
N ILE A 334 -9.10 9.29 1.45
CA ILE A 334 -8.38 8.88 2.66
C ILE A 334 -6.91 9.27 2.49
N MET A 335 -6.60 10.54 2.76
CA MET A 335 -5.27 11.13 2.52
C MET A 335 -4.83 11.96 3.73
N PRO A 336 -3.93 11.45 4.59
CA PRO A 336 -3.55 12.13 5.83
C PRO A 336 -2.99 13.53 5.60
N ALA A 337 -3.55 14.52 6.31
CA ALA A 337 -3.13 15.91 6.24
C ALA A 337 -2.94 16.50 7.63
N LYS A 338 -2.39 17.72 7.70
CA LYS A 338 -2.30 18.45 8.96
C LYS A 338 -3.67 19.00 9.36
N THR A 339 -4.20 18.56 10.50
CA THR A 339 -5.54 18.89 10.98
C THR A 339 -5.56 19.25 12.46
N ASN A 340 -6.65 19.92 12.89
CA ASN A 340 -6.97 20.24 14.28
C ASN A 340 -8.28 19.53 14.69
N ASN A 341 -8.19 18.25 15.03
CA ASN A 341 -9.32 17.40 15.43
C ASN A 341 -10.47 17.32 14.39
N PHE A 342 -11.48 16.50 14.70
CA PHE A 342 -12.71 16.40 13.92
C PHE A 342 -13.50 17.70 13.94
N ASN A 343 -14.23 17.99 12.86
CA ASN A 343 -15.15 19.11 12.86
C ASN A 343 -16.40 18.80 13.71
N VAL A 344 -16.96 19.84 14.32
CA VAL A 344 -18.10 19.73 15.24
C VAL A 344 -19.33 19.17 14.51
N GLU A 345 -19.51 19.56 13.25
CA GLU A 345 -20.66 19.15 12.43
C GLU A 345 -20.70 17.64 12.18
N THR A 346 -19.55 17.00 11.89
CA THR A 346 -19.49 15.55 11.66
C THR A 346 -19.70 14.79 12.95
N LEU A 347 -19.09 15.22 14.06
CA LEU A 347 -19.30 14.62 15.38
C LEU A 347 -20.76 14.71 15.83
N LYS A 348 -21.37 15.90 15.67
CA LYS A 348 -22.78 16.13 15.96
C LYS A 348 -23.68 15.22 15.12
N GLY A 349 -23.39 15.07 13.82
CA GLY A 349 -24.14 14.18 12.94
C GLY A 349 -24.13 12.72 13.42
N GLN A 350 -22.96 12.23 13.86
CA GLN A 350 -22.86 10.88 14.44
C GLN A 350 -23.63 10.74 15.76
N ALA A 351 -23.61 11.76 16.62
CA ALA A 351 -24.37 11.77 17.87
C ALA A 351 -25.89 11.78 17.62
N VAL A 352 -26.38 12.61 16.69
CA VAL A 352 -27.80 12.67 16.32
C VAL A 352 -28.27 11.33 15.74
N ARG A 353 -27.48 10.72 14.86
CA ARG A 353 -27.76 9.39 14.31
C ARG A 353 -27.84 8.32 15.38
N LYS A 354 -26.93 8.32 16.36
CA LYS A 354 -26.98 7.41 17.51
C LYS A 354 -28.24 7.62 18.34
N GLN A 355 -28.58 8.87 18.66
CA GLN A 355 -29.78 9.20 19.44
C GLN A 355 -31.08 8.73 18.74
N LEU A 356 -31.17 8.90 17.42
CA LEU A 356 -32.29 8.40 16.62
C LEU A 356 -32.40 6.87 16.71
N TRP A 357 -31.28 6.18 16.55
CA TRP A 357 -31.23 4.73 16.65
C TRP A 357 -31.66 4.23 18.02
N ASP A 358 -31.12 4.80 19.10
CA ASP A 358 -31.44 4.42 20.47
C ASP A 358 -32.94 4.66 20.78
N THR A 359 -33.49 5.76 20.28
CA THR A 359 -34.93 6.05 20.36
C THR A 359 -35.76 4.97 19.66
N ALA A 360 -35.39 4.61 18.43
CA ALA A 360 -36.08 3.58 17.66
C ALA A 360 -35.98 2.20 18.33
N GLN A 361 -34.83 1.84 18.90
CA GLN A 361 -34.66 0.58 19.63
C GLN A 361 -35.53 0.52 20.88
N SER A 362 -35.57 1.60 21.67
CA SER A 362 -36.42 1.69 22.85
C SER A 362 -37.90 1.52 22.51
N VAL A 363 -38.39 2.20 21.46
CA VAL A 363 -39.76 2.06 20.98
C VAL A 363 -40.03 0.64 20.47
N LYS A 364 -39.09 0.04 19.71
CA LYS A 364 -39.18 -1.34 19.22
C LYS A 364 -39.33 -2.34 20.36
N GLU A 365 -38.56 -2.21 21.44
CA GLU A 365 -38.65 -3.09 22.61
C GLU A 365 -39.99 -2.95 23.34
N LYS A 366 -40.47 -1.72 23.56
CA LYS A 366 -41.78 -1.48 24.18
C LYS A 366 -42.91 -2.06 23.32
N PHE A 367 -42.85 -1.81 22.01
CA PHE A 367 -43.79 -2.36 21.03
C PHE A 367 -43.78 -3.89 21.08
N GLY A 368 -42.60 -4.51 21.05
CA GLY A 368 -42.44 -5.97 21.11
C GLY A 368 -43.05 -6.58 22.38
N ARG A 369 -42.83 -5.95 23.55
CA ARG A 369 -43.44 -6.38 24.82
C ARG A 369 -44.97 -6.31 24.78
N LYS A 370 -45.54 -5.22 24.28
CA LYS A 370 -47.01 -5.06 24.16
C LYS A 370 -47.61 -6.05 23.17
N LEU A 371 -46.96 -6.25 22.02
CA LEU A 371 -47.36 -7.23 21.01
C LEU A 371 -47.37 -8.64 21.61
N TYR A 372 -46.31 -9.05 22.30
CA TYR A 372 -46.24 -10.34 22.96
C TYR A 372 -47.37 -10.56 23.96
N ASN A 373 -47.66 -9.55 24.81
CA ASN A 373 -48.74 -9.62 25.79
C ASN A 373 -50.13 -9.72 25.16
N ALA A 374 -50.37 -9.06 24.02
CA ALA A 374 -51.63 -9.18 23.29
C ALA A 374 -51.80 -10.57 22.66
N LEU A 375 -50.73 -11.10 22.05
CA LEU A 375 -50.73 -12.45 21.48
C LEU A 375 -50.97 -13.52 22.55
N LEU A 376 -50.42 -13.38 23.76
CA LEU A 376 -50.70 -14.29 24.89
C LEU A 376 -52.18 -14.30 25.30
N LYS A 377 -52.90 -13.19 25.09
CA LYS A 377 -54.33 -13.08 25.38
C LYS A 377 -55.22 -13.58 24.23
N GLY A 378 -54.63 -13.97 23.10
CA GLY A 378 -55.37 -14.36 21.89
C GLY A 378 -55.99 -13.19 21.13
N GLU A 379 -55.55 -11.95 21.41
CA GLU A 379 -56.04 -10.75 20.74
C GLU A 379 -55.06 -10.30 19.64
N ILE A 380 -55.58 -9.88 18.49
CA ILE A 380 -54.78 -9.17 17.49
C ILE A 380 -54.68 -7.70 17.93
N PRO A 381 -53.50 -7.19 18.30
CA PRO A 381 -53.39 -5.84 18.85
C PRO A 381 -53.58 -4.76 17.78
N ASP A 382 -54.35 -3.73 18.12
CA ASP A 382 -54.56 -2.54 17.29
C ASP A 382 -53.29 -1.68 17.28
N LEU A 383 -52.62 -1.59 16.13
CA LEU A 383 -51.36 -0.86 15.93
C LEU A 383 -51.42 0.60 16.40
N ASN A 384 -52.59 1.24 16.31
CA ASN A 384 -52.77 2.64 16.74
C ASN A 384 -52.80 2.81 18.26
N LYS A 385 -53.05 1.73 19.00
CA LYS A 385 -53.11 1.71 20.47
C LYS A 385 -51.85 1.14 21.12
N ILE A 386 -50.97 0.50 20.33
CA ILE A 386 -49.72 -0.06 20.86
C ILE A 386 -48.69 1.05 21.15
N LEU A 387 -48.66 2.12 20.36
CA LEU A 387 -47.75 3.24 20.55
C LEU A 387 -48.38 4.28 21.49
N ASP A 388 -47.67 4.63 22.57
CA ASP A 388 -48.16 5.64 23.52
C ASP A 388 -47.90 7.05 22.99
N ARG A 389 -48.65 8.04 23.52
CA ARG A 389 -48.41 9.46 23.21
C ARG A 389 -46.99 9.91 23.56
N ASP A 390 -46.41 9.34 24.61
CA ASP A 390 -45.04 9.63 25.04
C ASP A 390 -44.02 9.12 24.02
N ASP A 391 -44.23 7.92 23.45
CA ASP A 391 -43.36 7.36 22.40
C ASP A 391 -43.40 8.25 21.14
N ILE A 392 -44.59 8.72 20.75
CA ILE A 392 -44.75 9.68 19.64
C ILE A 392 -44.01 10.99 19.94
N THR A 393 -44.06 11.48 21.17
CA THR A 393 -43.40 12.72 21.57
C THR A 393 -41.88 12.60 21.53
N ILE A 394 -41.32 11.49 22.02
CA ILE A 394 -39.87 11.22 21.96
C ILE A 394 -39.42 11.07 20.50
N MET A 395 -40.19 10.36 19.67
CA MET A 395 -39.89 10.26 18.23
C MET A 395 -39.90 11.64 17.54
N LYS A 396 -40.90 12.49 17.81
CA LYS A 396 -40.95 13.86 17.28
C LYS A 396 -39.75 14.69 17.73
N ARG A 397 -39.33 14.58 18.99
CA ARG A 397 -38.13 15.26 19.51
C ARG A 397 -36.86 14.78 18.81
N ALA A 398 -36.74 13.48 18.58
CA ALA A 398 -35.60 12.90 17.86
C ALA A 398 -35.60 13.32 16.38
N ILE A 399 -36.76 13.42 15.72
CA ILE A 399 -36.86 13.96 14.35
C ILE A 399 -36.44 15.44 14.33
N PHE A 400 -36.88 16.24 15.31
CA PHE A 400 -36.53 17.65 15.39
C PHE A 400 -35.00 17.88 15.49
N SER A 401 -34.26 16.99 16.18
CA SER A 401 -32.79 17.11 16.26
C SER A 401 -32.06 16.83 14.94
N THR A 402 -32.75 16.29 13.92
CA THR A 402 -32.19 16.06 12.59
C THR A 402 -32.19 17.30 11.69
N GLN A 403 -32.88 18.38 12.11
CA GLN A 403 -32.94 19.60 11.31
C GLN A 403 -31.55 20.23 11.17
N ARG A 404 -31.19 20.54 9.93
CA ARG A 404 -29.88 21.07 9.56
C ARG A 404 -30.05 22.15 8.49
N HIS A 405 -29.36 23.27 8.67
CA HIS A 405 -29.36 24.40 7.72
C HIS A 405 -28.12 24.42 6.81
N SER A 406 -27.04 23.76 7.21
CA SER A 406 -25.82 23.60 6.42
C SER A 406 -25.88 22.33 5.54
N LEU A 407 -25.14 22.34 4.44
CA LEU A 407 -24.93 21.15 3.63
C LEU A 407 -24.04 20.12 4.38
N PRO A 408 -24.11 18.83 4.02
CA PRO A 408 -23.16 17.83 4.49
C PRO A 408 -21.72 18.24 4.19
N PRO A 409 -20.81 18.26 5.17
CA PRO A 409 -19.49 18.83 4.97
C PRO A 409 -18.68 17.93 4.03
N VAL A 410 -17.86 18.55 3.17
CA VAL A 410 -16.98 17.82 2.24
C VAL A 410 -15.72 17.29 2.93
N THR A 411 -15.40 17.75 4.13
CA THR A 411 -14.31 17.25 4.97
C THR A 411 -14.82 16.87 6.37
N THR A 412 -14.17 15.91 7.01
CA THR A 412 -14.52 15.44 8.37
C THR A 412 -13.74 16.14 9.49
N HIS A 413 -12.68 16.86 9.14
CA HIS A 413 -11.75 17.48 10.09
C HIS A 413 -11.63 18.99 9.87
N ASN A 414 -11.09 19.70 10.86
CA ASN A 414 -10.67 21.08 10.68
C ASN A 414 -9.25 21.09 10.09
N MET A 415 -9.11 21.48 8.83
CA MET A 415 -7.79 21.57 8.18
C MET A 415 -7.01 22.75 8.74
N ILE A 416 -5.69 22.58 8.95
CA ILE A 416 -4.84 23.71 9.38
C ILE A 416 -4.73 24.77 8.29
N ASP A 417 -4.56 24.35 7.04
CA ASP A 417 -4.49 25.23 5.87
C ASP A 417 -5.59 24.91 4.86
N ASP A 418 -6.84 25.13 5.30
CA ASP A 418 -8.05 24.86 4.52
C ASP A 418 -8.11 25.62 3.19
N SER A 419 -7.57 26.84 3.16
CA SER A 419 -7.59 27.75 2.01
C SER A 419 -6.63 27.36 0.91
N ASN A 420 -5.49 26.73 1.22
CA ASN A 420 -4.51 26.31 0.22
C ASN A 420 -4.56 24.79 -0.04
N ASP A 421 -5.39 24.05 0.69
CA ASP A 421 -5.56 22.61 0.47
C ASP A 421 -6.02 22.32 -0.97
N PRO A 422 -5.25 21.52 -1.74
CA PRO A 422 -5.49 21.35 -3.17
C PRO A 422 -6.76 20.53 -3.48
N ILE A 423 -7.10 19.55 -2.63
CA ILE A 423 -8.32 18.75 -2.79
C ILE A 423 -9.54 19.64 -2.53
N LEU A 424 -9.56 20.38 -1.41
CA LEU A 424 -10.66 21.25 -1.05
C LEU A 424 -10.83 22.41 -2.04
N ASN A 425 -9.73 23.02 -2.50
CA ASN A 425 -9.79 24.04 -3.55
C ASN A 425 -10.36 23.50 -4.86
N THR A 426 -9.98 22.29 -5.24
CA THR A 426 -10.53 21.65 -6.43
C THR A 426 -12.03 21.35 -6.26
N ILE A 427 -12.44 20.82 -5.10
CA ILE A 427 -13.88 20.61 -4.78
C ILE A 427 -14.66 21.93 -4.88
N ARG A 428 -14.10 23.03 -4.35
CA ARG A 428 -14.70 24.37 -4.45
C ARG A 428 -14.81 24.83 -5.91
N ARG A 429 -13.76 24.63 -6.71
CA ARG A 429 -13.70 24.98 -8.14
C ARG A 429 -14.75 24.23 -8.96
N ILE A 430 -14.90 22.92 -8.75
CA ILE A 430 -15.82 22.08 -9.52
C ILE A 430 -17.26 22.09 -8.98
N GLY A 431 -17.49 22.66 -7.79
CA GLY A 431 -18.82 22.85 -7.21
C GLY A 431 -19.46 21.60 -6.59
N LEU A 432 -18.69 20.57 -6.24
CA LEU A 432 -19.20 19.34 -5.61
C LEU A 432 -19.37 19.50 -4.09
N PHE A 433 -20.36 20.30 -3.68
CA PHE A 433 -20.63 20.62 -2.26
C PHE A 433 -21.62 19.69 -1.56
N ASN A 434 -21.80 18.47 -2.06
CA ASN A 434 -22.79 17.51 -1.55
C ASN A 434 -24.24 18.03 -1.57
N ASN A 435 -24.61 18.80 -2.60
CA ASN A 435 -25.98 19.29 -2.74
C ASN A 435 -26.96 18.14 -2.94
N ARG A 436 -28.25 18.35 -2.64
CA ARG A 436 -29.32 17.36 -2.87
C ARG A 436 -29.39 16.87 -4.32
N THR A 437 -29.13 17.77 -5.27
CA THR A 437 -29.14 17.47 -6.71
C THR A 437 -27.91 16.70 -7.19
N ASP A 438 -26.82 16.68 -6.42
CA ASP A 438 -25.61 15.97 -6.81
C ASP A 438 -25.81 14.46 -6.67
N ARG A 439 -25.51 13.70 -7.73
CA ARG A 439 -25.51 12.23 -7.71
C ARG A 439 -24.18 11.66 -7.21
N VAL A 440 -23.12 12.47 -7.24
CA VAL A 440 -21.82 12.16 -6.66
C VAL A 440 -21.63 13.01 -5.42
N LYS A 441 -21.33 12.37 -4.29
CA LYS A 441 -20.99 13.02 -3.01
C LYS A 441 -19.51 12.78 -2.70
N VAL A 442 -18.85 13.73 -2.06
CA VAL A 442 -17.42 13.67 -1.71
C VAL A 442 -17.21 13.86 -0.22
N ILE A 443 -16.27 13.09 0.32
CA ILE A 443 -15.87 13.12 1.73
C ILE A 443 -14.35 12.99 1.81
N LEU A 444 -13.68 14.06 2.20
CA LEU A 444 -12.28 14.09 2.60
C LEU A 444 -12.16 13.65 4.06
N HIS A 445 -11.44 12.55 4.27
CA HIS A 445 -11.04 12.06 5.58
C HIS A 445 -9.50 12.15 5.68
N PRO A 446 -8.99 13.29 6.17
CA PRO A 446 -7.56 13.61 6.16
C PRO A 446 -6.78 12.98 7.33
N GLU A 447 -7.12 11.74 7.69
CA GLU A 447 -6.46 10.96 8.74
C GLU A 447 -6.39 9.49 8.30
N PHE A 448 -5.47 8.71 8.87
CA PHE A 448 -5.51 7.26 8.72
C PHE A 448 -6.73 6.69 9.43
N LEU A 449 -7.33 5.67 8.80
CA LEU A 449 -8.47 4.97 9.37
C LEU A 449 -8.04 4.14 10.59
N SER A 450 -8.86 4.17 11.63
CA SER A 450 -8.66 3.42 12.87
C SER A 450 -10.01 2.95 13.41
N SER A 451 -10.05 1.70 13.86
CA SER A 451 -11.18 1.12 14.61
C SER A 451 -11.56 1.90 15.87
N THR A 452 -10.64 2.70 16.43
CA THR A 452 -10.89 3.57 17.59
C THR A 452 -11.50 4.92 17.24
N SER A 453 -11.61 5.27 15.95
CA SER A 453 -12.14 6.56 15.52
C SER A 453 -13.61 6.73 15.94
N PRO A 454 -13.99 7.87 16.55
CA PRO A 454 -15.38 8.13 16.92
C PRO A 454 -16.30 8.37 15.71
N LEU A 455 -15.73 8.65 14.54
CA LEU A 455 -16.48 8.93 13.32
C LEU A 455 -16.73 7.66 12.49
N LEU A 456 -15.64 7.02 12.07
CA LEU A 456 -15.64 5.87 11.20
C LEU A 456 -14.76 4.79 11.86
N PRO A 457 -15.31 4.00 12.80
CA PRO A 457 -14.54 3.03 13.57
C PRO A 457 -14.22 1.80 12.70
N LEU A 458 -13.42 1.96 11.66
CA LEU A 458 -13.00 0.89 10.77
C LEU A 458 -11.48 0.97 10.63
N ASP A 459 -10.82 -0.18 10.66
CA ASP A 459 -9.46 -0.24 10.17
C ASP A 459 -9.46 -0.14 8.64
N TYR A 460 -8.33 0.24 8.05
CA TYR A 460 -8.22 0.48 6.60
C TYR A 460 -8.69 -0.71 5.76
N GLU A 461 -8.27 -1.93 6.10
CA GLU A 461 -8.70 -3.15 5.42
C GLU A 461 -10.22 -3.38 5.50
N GLU A 462 -10.83 -3.11 6.65
CA GLU A 462 -12.28 -3.23 6.85
C GLU A 462 -13.03 -2.25 5.96
N PHE A 463 -12.54 -1.01 5.88
CA PHE A 463 -13.09 0.02 5.02
C PHE A 463 -12.98 -0.35 3.54
N VAL A 464 -11.83 -0.83 3.07
CA VAL A 464 -11.64 -1.26 1.68
C VAL A 464 -12.65 -2.35 1.33
N ARG A 465 -12.80 -3.38 2.17
CA ARG A 465 -13.79 -4.47 1.98
C ARG A 465 -15.22 -3.95 1.90
N GLY A 466 -15.56 -2.90 2.65
CA GLY A 466 -16.89 -2.27 2.63
C GLY A 466 -17.17 -1.42 1.38
N CYS A 467 -16.12 -0.99 0.68
CA CYS A 467 -16.22 -0.20 -0.54
C CYS A 467 -16.61 -1.05 -1.78
N HIS A 468 -16.92 -0.37 -2.88
CA HIS A 468 -17.30 -1.01 -4.15
C HIS A 468 -16.21 -0.91 -5.23
N LEU A 469 -15.43 0.17 -5.23
CA LEU A 469 -14.39 0.43 -6.22
C LEU A 469 -13.27 1.28 -5.60
N GLY A 470 -12.02 0.83 -5.69
CA GLY A 470 -10.84 1.67 -5.45
C GLY A 470 -10.49 2.44 -6.72
N VAL A 471 -10.13 3.72 -6.63
CA VAL A 471 -9.83 4.56 -7.80
C VAL A 471 -8.48 5.24 -7.58
N PHE A 472 -7.44 4.73 -8.24
CA PHE A 472 -6.04 5.13 -8.06
C PHE A 472 -5.45 5.55 -9.41
N PRO A 473 -5.88 6.68 -9.99
CA PRO A 473 -5.44 7.10 -11.30
C PRO A 473 -4.06 7.77 -11.25
N SER A 474 -3.07 7.12 -10.64
CA SER A 474 -1.77 7.69 -10.32
C SER A 474 -0.97 8.09 -11.56
N TYR A 475 -0.25 9.21 -11.46
CA TYR A 475 0.74 9.67 -12.44
C TYR A 475 2.13 9.11 -12.14
N TYR A 476 2.55 9.10 -10.87
CA TYR A 476 3.82 8.52 -10.43
C TYR A 476 3.58 7.53 -9.29
N GLU A 477 3.65 6.24 -9.62
CA GLU A 477 3.39 5.13 -8.69
C GLU A 477 4.32 3.96 -9.04
N PRO A 478 5.51 3.86 -8.43
CA PRO A 478 6.50 2.87 -8.82
C PRO A 478 5.99 1.42 -8.78
N TRP A 479 5.13 1.12 -7.80
CA TRP A 479 4.39 -0.14 -7.72
C TRP A 479 2.89 0.12 -7.70
N GLY A 480 2.31 0.34 -6.53
CA GLY A 480 0.86 0.46 -6.36
C GLY A 480 0.33 -0.59 -5.40
N TYR A 481 0.68 -0.45 -4.12
CA TYR A 481 0.17 -1.34 -3.06
C TYR A 481 -1.34 -1.23 -2.89
N THR A 482 -1.89 -0.02 -2.92
CA THR A 482 -3.33 0.22 -2.72
C THR A 482 -4.22 -0.57 -3.70
N PRO A 483 -3.98 -0.55 -5.03
CA PRO A 483 -4.74 -1.40 -5.96
C PRO A 483 -4.43 -2.91 -5.82
N ALA A 484 -3.21 -3.29 -5.45
CA ALA A 484 -2.87 -4.69 -5.17
C ALA A 484 -3.65 -5.23 -3.96
N GLU A 485 -3.67 -4.49 -2.86
CA GLU A 485 -4.46 -4.79 -1.65
C GLU A 485 -5.96 -4.87 -1.96
N CYS A 486 -6.49 -3.95 -2.78
CA CYS A 486 -7.88 -4.02 -3.25
C CYS A 486 -8.17 -5.34 -3.95
N THR A 487 -7.26 -5.77 -4.84
CA THR A 487 -7.39 -7.01 -5.60
C THR A 487 -7.38 -8.22 -4.68
N VAL A 488 -6.46 -8.26 -3.71
CA VAL A 488 -6.38 -9.31 -2.67
C VAL A 488 -7.67 -9.36 -1.84
N MET A 489 -8.30 -8.21 -1.57
CA MET A 489 -9.58 -8.13 -0.84
C MET A 489 -10.82 -8.37 -1.72
N GLY A 490 -10.64 -8.68 -3.02
CA GLY A 490 -11.72 -8.91 -3.97
C GLY A 490 -12.50 -7.64 -4.34
N ILE A 491 -11.88 -6.47 -4.22
CA ILE A 491 -12.46 -5.16 -4.54
C ILE A 491 -11.89 -4.68 -5.88
N PRO A 492 -12.74 -4.47 -6.90
CA PRO A 492 -12.32 -3.90 -8.18
C PRO A 492 -11.57 -2.58 -7.98
N SER A 493 -10.63 -2.29 -8.87
CA SER A 493 -9.84 -1.08 -8.80
C SER A 493 -9.62 -0.46 -10.17
N VAL A 494 -9.52 0.86 -10.20
CA VAL A 494 -9.00 1.63 -11.33
C VAL A 494 -7.56 2.01 -11.04
N THR A 495 -6.68 1.80 -12.01
CA THR A 495 -5.24 2.11 -11.96
C THR A 495 -4.80 2.72 -13.30
N THR A 496 -3.50 2.90 -13.53
CA THR A 496 -2.97 3.52 -14.75
C THR A 496 -1.84 2.70 -15.37
N ASN A 497 -1.63 2.87 -16.67
CA ASN A 497 -0.46 2.33 -17.38
C ASN A 497 0.85 3.10 -17.10
N LEU A 498 0.86 3.99 -16.10
CA LEU A 498 2.06 4.60 -15.51
C LEU A 498 2.39 4.02 -14.13
N SER A 499 1.47 3.25 -13.53
CA SER A 499 1.71 2.57 -12.27
C SER A 499 2.34 1.19 -12.48
N GLY A 500 3.25 0.77 -11.61
CA GLY A 500 3.87 -0.55 -11.70
C GLY A 500 2.85 -1.70 -11.67
N PHE A 501 1.83 -1.60 -10.80
CA PHE A 501 0.74 -2.55 -10.70
C PHE A 501 -0.10 -2.62 -11.98
N GLY A 502 -0.44 -1.46 -12.56
CA GLY A 502 -1.19 -1.41 -13.81
C GLY A 502 -0.41 -2.01 -14.98
N CYS A 503 0.89 -1.68 -15.09
CA CYS A 503 1.78 -2.30 -16.07
C CYS A 503 1.86 -3.82 -15.90
N PHE A 504 2.05 -4.30 -14.67
CA PHE A 504 2.09 -5.72 -14.36
C PHE A 504 0.79 -6.43 -14.77
N MET A 505 -0.37 -5.90 -14.38
CA MET A 505 -1.66 -6.48 -14.72
C MET A 505 -1.94 -6.49 -16.23
N GLN A 506 -1.54 -5.43 -16.95
CA GLN A 506 -1.72 -5.34 -18.40
C GLN A 506 -0.90 -6.38 -19.16
N GLU A 507 0.28 -6.75 -18.63
CA GLU A 507 1.15 -7.74 -19.24
C GLU A 507 0.70 -9.18 -18.95
N HIS A 508 0.23 -9.44 -17.73
CA HIS A 508 -0.04 -10.80 -17.24
C HIS A 508 -1.50 -11.23 -17.41
N VAL A 509 -2.42 -10.30 -17.63
CA VAL A 509 -3.86 -10.56 -17.76
C VAL A 509 -4.36 -10.06 -19.12
N ALA A 510 -4.87 -10.96 -19.95
CA ALA A 510 -5.31 -10.63 -21.31
C ALA A 510 -6.47 -9.62 -21.38
N ASP A 511 -7.43 -9.71 -20.44
CA ASP A 511 -8.52 -8.74 -20.28
C ASP A 511 -8.68 -8.34 -18.80
N PRO A 512 -7.89 -7.36 -18.32
CA PRO A 512 -7.93 -6.94 -16.92
C PRO A 512 -9.31 -6.41 -16.50
N ALA A 513 -10.04 -5.76 -17.41
CA ALA A 513 -11.32 -5.12 -17.11
C ALA A 513 -12.41 -6.15 -16.77
N ALA A 514 -12.42 -7.31 -17.45
CA ALA A 514 -13.32 -8.41 -17.14
C ALA A 514 -13.12 -9.00 -15.73
N TYR A 515 -11.94 -8.80 -15.14
CA TYR A 515 -11.58 -9.19 -13.78
C TYR A 515 -11.65 -8.03 -12.77
N GLY A 516 -12.15 -6.86 -13.18
CA GLY A 516 -12.32 -5.70 -12.29
C GLY A 516 -11.06 -4.87 -12.09
N ILE A 517 -10.06 -5.01 -12.96
CA ILE A 517 -8.89 -4.14 -13.02
C ILE A 517 -9.03 -3.21 -14.22
N TYR A 518 -9.36 -1.95 -13.96
CA TYR A 518 -9.53 -0.94 -15.00
C TYR A 518 -8.25 -0.13 -15.15
N ILE A 519 -7.65 -0.12 -16.33
CA ILE A 519 -6.36 0.55 -16.56
C ILE A 519 -6.61 1.77 -17.43
N VAL A 520 -6.49 2.96 -16.85
CA VAL A 520 -6.55 4.23 -17.58
C VAL A 520 -5.23 4.45 -18.31
N ASP A 521 -5.33 4.80 -19.58
CA ASP A 521 -4.19 5.18 -20.40
C ASP A 521 -3.86 6.65 -20.13
N ARG A 522 -2.85 6.88 -19.29
CA ARG A 522 -2.28 8.20 -18.99
C ARG A 522 -0.95 8.46 -19.71
N ARG A 523 -0.47 7.49 -20.49
CA ARG A 523 0.83 7.54 -21.16
C ARG A 523 0.72 8.00 -22.61
N PHE A 524 -0.27 7.47 -23.33
CA PHE A 524 -0.40 7.69 -24.78
C PHE A 524 -1.60 8.57 -25.13
N ARG A 525 -2.23 9.19 -24.12
CA ARG A 525 -3.40 10.06 -24.26
C ARG A 525 -3.18 11.37 -23.54
N SER A 526 -3.86 12.40 -24.02
CA SER A 526 -3.88 13.69 -23.33
C SER A 526 -4.54 13.56 -21.93
N PRO A 527 -4.26 14.51 -21.01
CA PRO A 527 -4.92 14.52 -19.70
C PRO A 527 -6.46 14.56 -19.79
N ASP A 528 -7.03 15.25 -20.79
CA ASP A 528 -8.48 15.31 -20.98
C ASP A 528 -9.07 13.96 -21.43
N GLU A 529 -8.43 13.31 -22.40
CA GLU A 529 -8.84 11.97 -22.88
C GLU A 529 -8.70 10.92 -21.78
N SER A 530 -7.65 11.00 -20.96
CA SER A 530 -7.43 10.15 -19.79
C SER A 530 -8.55 10.34 -18.77
N CYS A 531 -8.93 11.59 -18.50
CA CYS A 531 -10.05 11.94 -17.61
C CYS A 531 -11.40 11.45 -18.15
N ASN A 532 -11.63 11.56 -19.47
CA ASN A 532 -12.81 11.02 -20.14
C ASN A 532 -12.87 9.49 -20.03
N GLN A 533 -11.76 8.80 -20.25
CA GLN A 533 -11.69 7.35 -20.11
C GLN A 533 -11.96 6.91 -18.66
N LEU A 534 -11.36 7.58 -17.67
CA LEU A 534 -11.66 7.34 -16.25
C LEU A 534 -13.16 7.53 -15.98
N THR A 535 -13.74 8.63 -16.45
CA THR A 535 -15.17 8.91 -16.31
C THR A 535 -16.04 7.79 -16.91
N GLN A 536 -15.67 7.28 -18.09
CA GLN A 536 -16.38 6.18 -18.75
C GLN A 536 -16.32 4.88 -17.94
N PHE A 537 -15.16 4.54 -17.36
CA PHE A 537 -15.06 3.38 -16.48
C PHE A 537 -15.94 3.52 -15.23
N LEU A 538 -15.90 4.68 -14.58
CA LEU A 538 -16.74 4.96 -13.40
C LEU A 538 -18.23 4.89 -13.74
N TYR A 539 -18.63 5.49 -14.86
CA TYR A 539 -20.02 5.48 -15.32
C TYR A 539 -20.49 4.07 -15.69
N GLY A 540 -19.68 3.30 -16.42
CA GLY A 540 -19.96 1.90 -16.76
C GLY A 540 -20.09 1.01 -15.52
N PHE A 541 -19.26 1.24 -14.49
CA PHE A 541 -19.41 0.54 -13.21
C PHE A 541 -20.72 0.89 -12.49
N CYS A 542 -21.16 2.15 -12.55
CA CYS A 542 -22.44 2.59 -11.97
C CYS A 542 -23.66 1.93 -12.64
N GLN A 543 -23.56 1.55 -13.91
CA GLN A 543 -24.64 0.88 -14.66
C GLN A 543 -24.79 -0.60 -14.30
N GLN A 544 -23.82 -1.21 -13.62
CA GLN A 544 -23.91 -2.61 -13.25
C GLN A 544 -25.04 -2.84 -12.23
N ASN A 545 -25.65 -4.01 -12.28
CA ASN A 545 -26.56 -4.48 -11.23
C ASN A 545 -25.79 -5.16 -10.07
N ARG A 546 -26.48 -5.44 -8.96
CA ARG A 546 -25.87 -6.07 -7.78
C ARG A 546 -25.23 -7.42 -8.09
N ARG A 547 -25.85 -8.23 -8.96
CA ARG A 547 -25.35 -9.56 -9.34
C ARG A 547 -24.06 -9.46 -10.16
N GLN A 548 -24.00 -8.53 -11.12
CA GLN A 548 -22.80 -8.26 -11.91
C GLN A 548 -21.64 -7.83 -11.02
N ARG A 549 -21.87 -6.93 -10.05
CA ARG A 549 -20.84 -6.54 -9.08
C ARG A 549 -20.33 -7.69 -8.23
N ILE A 550 -21.21 -8.59 -7.75
CA ILE A 550 -20.79 -9.80 -7.00
C ILE A 550 -19.92 -10.69 -7.88
N ILE A 551 -20.32 -10.94 -9.14
CA ILE A 551 -19.55 -11.75 -10.08
C ILE A 551 -18.18 -11.10 -10.35
N GLN A 552 -18.13 -9.79 -10.53
CA GLN A 552 -16.89 -9.07 -10.76
C GLN A 552 -15.95 -9.19 -9.56
N ARG A 553 -16.42 -8.97 -8.33
CA ARG A 553 -15.61 -9.17 -7.11
C ARG A 553 -15.05 -10.60 -6.99
N ASN A 554 -15.88 -11.61 -7.29
CA ASN A 554 -15.41 -13.00 -7.32
C ASN A 554 -14.33 -13.25 -8.38
N ARG A 555 -14.31 -12.48 -9.48
CA ARG A 555 -13.24 -12.56 -10.48
C ARG A 555 -12.00 -11.81 -10.02
N THR A 556 -12.17 -10.64 -9.42
CA THR A 556 -11.07 -9.85 -8.86
C THR A 556 -10.30 -10.63 -7.80
N GLU A 557 -11.01 -11.27 -6.86
CA GLU A 557 -10.39 -12.08 -5.81
C GLU A 557 -9.55 -13.24 -6.35
N ARG A 558 -9.94 -13.84 -7.50
CA ARG A 558 -9.15 -14.90 -8.13
C ARG A 558 -7.80 -14.43 -8.68
N LEU A 559 -7.63 -13.13 -8.95
CA LEU A 559 -6.34 -12.58 -9.35
C LEU A 559 -5.39 -12.42 -8.16
N SER A 560 -5.88 -12.55 -6.92
CA SER A 560 -5.05 -12.41 -5.72
C SER A 560 -3.84 -13.35 -5.75
N ASP A 561 -4.02 -14.59 -6.23
CA ASP A 561 -2.93 -15.59 -6.36
C ASP A 561 -1.73 -15.11 -7.19
N LEU A 562 -1.94 -14.21 -8.17
CA LEU A 562 -0.86 -13.63 -8.98
C LEU A 562 0.00 -12.63 -8.21
N LEU A 563 -0.52 -12.11 -7.11
CA LEU A 563 0.12 -11.10 -6.26
C LEU A 563 0.75 -11.71 -5.01
N ASP A 564 0.64 -13.03 -4.82
CA ASP A 564 1.20 -13.73 -3.66
C ASP A 564 2.73 -13.83 -3.76
N TRP A 565 3.45 -13.66 -2.66
CA TRP A 565 4.89 -13.92 -2.59
C TRP A 565 5.27 -15.35 -2.95
N ARG A 566 4.39 -16.35 -2.80
CA ARG A 566 4.63 -17.71 -3.30
C ARG A 566 4.84 -17.74 -4.81
N TYR A 567 4.23 -16.81 -5.53
CA TYR A 567 4.37 -16.68 -6.97
C TYR A 567 5.48 -15.68 -7.32
N LEU A 568 5.37 -14.45 -6.82
CA LEU A 568 6.31 -13.37 -7.16
C LEU A 568 7.70 -13.55 -6.52
N GLY A 569 7.79 -14.29 -5.42
CA GLY A 569 9.06 -14.66 -4.78
C GLY A 569 9.94 -15.52 -5.68
N ARG A 570 9.37 -16.27 -6.62
CA ARG A 570 10.17 -17.02 -7.60
C ARG A 570 10.91 -16.13 -8.59
N VAL A 571 10.42 -14.92 -8.86
CA VAL A 571 11.19 -13.90 -9.61
C VAL A 571 12.42 -13.48 -8.81
N PHE A 572 12.29 -13.37 -7.49
CA PHE A 572 13.40 -13.04 -6.58
C PHE A 572 14.44 -14.15 -6.57
N ILE A 573 14.01 -15.41 -6.42
CA ILE A 573 14.89 -16.60 -6.50
C ILE A 573 15.61 -16.64 -7.85
N TRP A 574 14.89 -16.43 -8.95
CA TRP A 574 15.48 -16.38 -10.29
C TRP A 574 16.50 -15.25 -10.43
N THR A 575 16.26 -14.10 -9.81
CA THR A 575 17.25 -13.00 -9.76
C THR A 575 18.52 -13.46 -9.04
N LEU A 576 18.37 -14.21 -7.95
CA LEU A 576 19.50 -14.78 -7.21
C LEU A 576 20.25 -15.84 -8.04
N SER A 577 19.56 -16.68 -8.83
CA SER A 577 20.24 -17.70 -9.67
C SER A 577 21.10 -17.05 -10.76
N LYS A 578 20.67 -15.91 -11.30
CA LYS A 578 21.48 -15.12 -12.25
C LYS A 578 22.78 -14.57 -11.68
N ILE A 579 22.94 -14.50 -10.35
CA ILE A 579 24.18 -14.03 -9.73
C ILE A 579 25.17 -15.16 -9.41
N LEU A 580 24.75 -16.43 -9.45
CA LEU A 580 25.62 -17.57 -9.20
C LEU A 580 26.86 -17.64 -10.12
N PRO A 581 26.76 -17.36 -11.44
CA PRO A 581 27.94 -17.34 -12.31
C PRO A 581 28.98 -16.31 -11.86
N VAL A 582 28.53 -15.16 -11.33
CA VAL A 582 29.43 -14.12 -10.80
C VAL A 582 30.18 -14.63 -9.57
N LEU A 583 29.52 -15.38 -8.68
CA LEU A 583 30.18 -16.03 -7.54
C LEU A 583 31.22 -17.07 -7.99
N HIS A 584 30.88 -17.87 -9.01
CA HIS A 584 31.81 -18.85 -9.57
C HIS A 584 33.03 -18.19 -10.22
N GLU A 585 32.87 -17.13 -11.00
CA GLU A 585 33.99 -16.37 -11.57
C GLU A 585 34.90 -15.76 -10.49
N MET A 586 34.32 -15.29 -9.38
CA MET A 586 35.09 -14.75 -8.25
C MET A 586 35.90 -15.83 -7.52
N SER A 587 35.43 -17.08 -7.51
CA SER A 587 36.14 -18.21 -6.90
C SER A 587 37.33 -18.74 -7.71
N LEU A 588 37.41 -18.43 -9.02
CA LEU A 588 38.43 -18.98 -9.93
C LEU A 588 39.73 -18.16 -9.99
N GLY A 589 39.81 -17.01 -9.30
CA GLY A 589 40.97 -16.11 -9.36
C GLY A 589 41.18 -15.50 -10.76
N PRO A 590 42.13 -14.56 -10.93
CA PRO A 590 42.41 -13.98 -12.24
C PRO A 590 42.95 -15.08 -13.17
N VAL A 591 42.18 -15.45 -14.19
CA VAL A 591 42.67 -16.26 -15.31
C VAL A 591 43.77 -15.46 -15.98
N ALA A 592 45.02 -15.91 -15.86
CA ALA A 592 46.13 -15.35 -16.60
C ALA A 592 45.77 -15.35 -18.10
N PRO A 593 46.03 -14.25 -18.84
CA PRO A 593 45.72 -14.22 -20.27
C PRO A 593 46.50 -15.36 -20.94
N GLN A 594 45.77 -16.35 -21.46
CA GLN A 594 46.36 -17.35 -22.35
C GLN A 594 46.73 -16.63 -23.64
N HIS A 595 47.97 -16.15 -23.71
CA HIS A 595 48.62 -15.88 -24.98
C HIS A 595 48.85 -17.23 -25.67
N SER A 596 48.04 -17.52 -26.68
CA SER A 596 48.39 -18.39 -27.80
C SER A 596 47.80 -17.83 -29.07
#